data_AF-A0A6I2MQE2-F1
#
_entry.id   AF-A0A6I2MQE2-F1
#
_cell.length_a   1.000
_cell.length_b   1.000
_cell.length_c   1.000
_cell.angle_alpha   90.00
_cell.angle_beta   90.00
_cell.angle_gamma   90.00
#
_symmetry.space_group_name_H-M   'P 1'
#
loop_
_entity.id
_entity.type
_entity.pdbx_description
1 polymer ?
#
loop_
_entity_poly.entity_id
_entity_poly.type
_entity_poly.pdbx_seq_one_letter_code
_entity_poly.pdbx_strand_id
1 'polypeptide(L)'
;MIIIYKYQMRILALSALLFTLASCNEKKKPKQEKDPINKEVKAPKDIISLNEASSIYNNYTKHRISVIENYELEQRAPEKEFIPARFVDFDYQTIKNYIAYVDHEASKAGVKEVTKLRLYFANYPNEGKFADGKKVVHPRQNSIFMVPTLDKNGENHGFYIGEDGKAKLISDWKQNNKMEMGANSLNPNIKSHASMIPSFTLNSSLLAGTSLVLNRGNGGPPPKSEF
;
A
#
# COMPACT_ATOMS: atom_id res chain seq x y z
N MET A 1 -78.08 30.34 38.28
CA MET A 1 -76.78 29.70 38.59
C MET A 1 -76.73 28.18 38.35
N ILE A 2 -77.71 27.57 37.65
CA ILE A 2 -77.77 26.10 37.42
C ILE A 2 -77.39 25.71 35.98
N ILE A 3 -77.54 26.62 35.02
CA ILE A 3 -77.31 26.36 33.58
C ILE A 3 -75.80 26.30 33.25
N ILE A 4 -74.97 27.08 33.96
CA ILE A 4 -73.51 27.14 33.76
C ILE A 4 -72.83 25.82 34.18
N TYR A 5 -73.30 25.20 35.28
CA TYR A 5 -72.76 23.91 35.75
C TYR A 5 -73.06 22.73 34.82
N LYS A 6 -74.20 22.76 34.11
CA LYS A 6 -74.54 21.73 33.11
C LYS A 6 -73.63 21.76 31.89
N TYR A 7 -73.20 22.95 31.45
CA TYR A 7 -72.25 23.10 30.35
C TYR A 7 -70.81 22.77 30.79
N GLN A 8 -70.42 23.16 32.01
CA GLN A 8 -69.12 22.81 32.60
C GLN A 8 -68.95 21.28 32.73
N MET A 9 -69.99 20.56 33.19
CA MET A 9 -69.98 19.09 33.28
C MET A 9 -69.96 18.38 31.91
N ARG A 10 -70.58 18.97 30.87
CA ARG A 10 -70.53 18.41 29.50
C ARG A 10 -69.20 18.67 28.80
N ILE A 11 -68.54 19.80 29.09
CA ILE A 11 -67.21 20.13 28.56
C ILE A 11 -66.14 19.27 29.25
N LEU A 12 -66.27 18.98 30.54
CA LEU A 12 -65.39 18.04 31.26
C LEU A 12 -65.57 16.58 30.80
N ALA A 13 -66.79 16.16 30.44
CA ALA A 13 -67.03 14.83 29.88
C ALA A 13 -66.50 14.69 28.43
N LEU A 14 -66.53 15.75 27.62
CA LEU A 14 -65.94 15.73 26.27
C LEU A 14 -64.41 15.81 26.30
N SER A 15 -63.81 16.53 27.25
CA SER A 15 -62.35 16.59 27.38
C SER A 15 -61.76 15.29 27.92
N ALA A 16 -62.47 14.57 28.80
CA ALA A 16 -62.05 13.25 29.29
C ALA A 16 -62.08 12.15 28.21
N LEU A 17 -62.95 12.28 27.20
CA LEU A 17 -63.04 11.32 26.07
C LEU A 17 -61.99 11.57 24.97
N LEU A 18 -61.38 12.76 24.94
CA LEU A 18 -60.31 13.11 24.00
C LEU A 18 -58.90 12.73 24.48
N PHE A 19 -58.72 12.42 25.77
CA PHE A 19 -57.42 11.98 26.32
C PHE A 19 -57.16 10.48 26.22
N THR A 20 -58.16 9.65 25.90
CA THR A 20 -57.99 8.18 25.81
C THR A 20 -57.50 7.67 24.45
N LEU A 21 -57.35 8.54 23.43
CA LEU A 21 -56.80 8.18 22.13
C LEU A 21 -55.30 8.50 21.97
N ALA A 22 -54.67 9.10 22.99
CA ALA A 22 -53.25 9.46 22.97
C ALA A 22 -52.33 8.46 23.72
N SER A 23 -52.77 7.21 23.89
CA SER A 23 -51.93 6.15 24.47
C SER A 23 -51.91 4.87 23.62
N CYS A 24 -51.66 5.02 22.32
CA CYS A 24 -50.96 3.97 21.59
C CYS A 24 -49.48 4.06 21.94
N ASN A 25 -49.13 3.40 23.04
CA ASN A 25 -47.74 3.08 23.37
C ASN A 25 -47.30 1.91 22.47
N GLU A 26 -47.29 2.11 21.15
CA GLU A 26 -46.41 1.31 20.31
C GLU A 26 -45.01 1.71 20.72
N LYS A 27 -44.39 0.87 21.57
CA LYS A 27 -42.95 0.82 21.69
C LYS A 27 -42.44 0.87 20.26
N LYS A 28 -41.89 2.02 19.85
CA LYS A 28 -41.03 2.08 18.70
C LYS A 28 -39.99 1.02 19.02
N LYS A 29 -40.12 -0.16 18.41
CA LYS A 29 -38.96 -1.03 18.20
C LYS A 29 -37.89 -0.06 17.75
N PRO A 30 -36.68 -0.12 18.31
CA PRO A 30 -35.58 0.67 17.76
C PRO A 30 -35.73 0.53 16.26
N LYS A 31 -35.82 1.65 15.53
CA LYS A 31 -35.53 1.58 14.11
C LYS A 31 -34.21 0.81 14.14
N GLN A 32 -34.23 -0.44 13.72
CA GLN A 32 -33.06 -1.04 13.13
C GLN A 32 -32.79 -0.02 12.03
N GLU A 33 -31.93 0.94 12.37
CA GLU A 33 -31.00 1.52 11.44
C GLU A 33 -30.59 0.31 10.63
N LYS A 34 -31.21 0.18 9.46
CA LYS A 34 -30.85 -0.87 8.53
C LYS A 34 -29.38 -0.61 8.38
N ASP A 35 -28.56 -1.46 8.98
CA ASP A 35 -27.12 -1.49 8.75
C ASP A 35 -26.95 -1.15 7.28
N PRO A 36 -26.17 -0.10 6.95
CA PRO A 36 -26.09 0.38 5.58
C PRO A 36 -25.82 -0.85 4.74
N ILE A 37 -26.84 -1.21 3.92
CA ILE A 37 -26.94 -2.47 3.18
C ILE A 37 -25.53 -2.86 2.80
N ASN A 38 -25.07 -3.98 3.39
CA ASN A 38 -23.79 -4.60 3.10
C ASN A 38 -23.64 -4.62 1.58
N LYS A 39 -22.97 -3.59 1.03
CA LYS A 39 -22.76 -3.47 -0.40
C LYS A 39 -21.81 -4.61 -0.68
N GLU A 40 -22.37 -5.72 -1.18
CA GLU A 40 -21.62 -6.92 -1.47
C GLU A 40 -20.40 -6.51 -2.30
N VAL A 41 -19.22 -6.61 -1.68
CA VAL A 41 -17.96 -6.26 -2.32
C VAL A 41 -17.69 -7.37 -3.32
N LYS A 42 -17.88 -7.06 -4.60
CA LYS A 42 -17.64 -8.02 -5.67
C LYS A 42 -16.16 -8.42 -5.66
N ALA A 43 -15.91 -9.72 -5.76
CA ALA A 43 -14.58 -10.25 -5.96
C ALA A 43 -13.92 -9.62 -7.21
N PRO A 44 -12.66 -9.18 -7.12
CA PRO A 44 -11.87 -8.79 -8.29
C PRO A 44 -11.85 -9.91 -9.33
N LYS A 45 -11.95 -9.54 -10.61
CA LYS A 45 -11.95 -10.50 -11.73
C LYS A 45 -10.62 -11.22 -11.91
N ASP A 46 -9.54 -10.62 -11.40
CA ASP A 46 -8.16 -11.11 -11.55
C ASP A 46 -7.74 -12.09 -10.43
N ILE A 47 -8.66 -12.54 -9.58
CA ILE A 47 -8.36 -13.61 -8.62
C ILE A 47 -8.14 -14.91 -9.39
N ILE A 48 -6.91 -15.44 -9.30
CA ILE A 48 -6.51 -16.70 -9.93
C ILE A 48 -6.90 -17.92 -9.07
N SER A 49 -6.94 -19.09 -9.70
CA SER A 49 -7.14 -20.36 -8.99
C SER A 49 -5.89 -20.81 -8.22
N LEU A 50 -6.05 -21.69 -7.23
CA LEU A 50 -4.90 -22.29 -6.52
C LEU A 50 -4.01 -23.14 -7.44
N ASN A 51 -4.59 -23.80 -8.44
CA ASN A 51 -3.82 -24.57 -9.43
C ASN A 51 -2.94 -23.65 -10.30
N GLU A 52 -3.48 -22.49 -10.67
CA GLU A 52 -2.72 -21.48 -11.42
C GLU A 52 -1.61 -20.88 -10.55
N ALA A 53 -1.89 -20.55 -9.29
CA ALA A 53 -0.90 -20.08 -8.33
C ALA A 53 0.25 -21.08 -8.12
N SER A 54 -0.06 -22.38 -7.95
CA SER A 54 0.96 -23.43 -7.83
C SER A 54 1.75 -23.61 -9.13
N SER A 55 1.09 -23.51 -10.30
CA SER A 55 1.77 -23.58 -11.60
C SER A 55 2.83 -22.49 -11.77
N ILE A 56 2.48 -21.22 -11.49
CA ILE A 56 3.43 -20.10 -11.62
C ILE A 56 4.55 -20.17 -10.56
N TYR A 57 4.24 -20.64 -9.35
CA TYR A 57 5.23 -20.85 -8.31
C TYR A 57 6.25 -21.93 -8.70
N ASN A 58 5.78 -23.08 -9.17
CA ASN A 58 6.64 -24.17 -9.63
C ASN A 58 7.49 -23.77 -10.83
N ASN A 59 6.93 -22.96 -11.74
CA ASN A 59 7.68 -22.41 -12.86
C ASN A 59 8.83 -21.50 -12.40
N TYR A 60 8.60 -20.64 -11.40
CA TYR A 60 9.67 -19.85 -10.79
C TYR A 60 10.73 -20.73 -10.13
N THR A 61 10.32 -21.78 -9.40
CA THR A 61 11.25 -22.75 -8.80
C THR A 61 12.18 -23.35 -9.86
N LYS A 62 11.61 -23.86 -10.94
CA LYS A 62 12.35 -24.54 -12.01
C LYS A 62 13.33 -23.63 -12.74
N HIS A 63 12.96 -22.36 -12.96
CA HIS A 63 13.67 -21.50 -13.90
C HIS A 63 14.48 -20.37 -13.25
N ARG A 64 14.25 -20.05 -11.97
CA ARG A 64 14.88 -18.89 -11.33
C ARG A 64 15.68 -19.23 -10.08
N ILE A 65 15.29 -20.24 -9.30
CA ILE A 65 15.93 -20.51 -8.01
C ILE A 65 17.41 -20.83 -8.15
N SER A 66 17.74 -21.85 -8.95
CA SER A 66 19.14 -22.27 -9.12
C SER A 66 20.02 -21.17 -9.71
N VAL A 67 19.47 -20.36 -10.63
CA VAL A 67 20.21 -19.23 -11.22
C VAL A 67 20.56 -18.18 -10.17
N ILE A 68 19.60 -17.82 -9.31
CA ILE A 68 19.81 -16.83 -8.25
C ILE A 68 20.78 -17.39 -7.20
N GLU A 69 20.55 -18.62 -6.76
CA GLU A 69 21.35 -19.29 -5.74
C GLU A 69 22.81 -19.44 -6.17
N ASN A 70 23.05 -19.96 -7.38
CA ASN A 70 24.41 -20.11 -7.92
C ASN A 70 25.11 -18.76 -8.05
N TYR A 71 24.43 -17.71 -8.54
CA TYR A 71 25.04 -16.39 -8.62
C TYR A 71 25.45 -15.86 -7.22
N GLU A 72 24.57 -16.04 -6.23
CA GLU A 72 24.80 -15.55 -4.88
C GLU A 72 25.91 -16.32 -4.14
N LEU A 73 25.99 -17.64 -4.34
CA LEU A 73 26.97 -18.53 -3.72
C LEU A 73 28.28 -18.66 -4.49
N GLU A 74 28.32 -18.42 -5.79
CA GLU A 74 29.55 -18.62 -6.58
C GLU A 74 30.21 -17.30 -6.97
N GLN A 75 29.42 -16.24 -7.16
CA GLN A 75 29.91 -14.98 -7.72
C GLN A 75 29.86 -13.83 -6.71
N ARG A 76 28.76 -13.66 -5.99
CA ARG A 76 28.54 -12.47 -5.16
C ARG A 76 29.14 -12.56 -3.77
N ALA A 77 28.92 -13.67 -3.04
CA ALA A 77 29.54 -13.89 -1.74
C ALA A 77 29.68 -15.39 -1.42
N PRO A 78 30.75 -16.06 -1.92
CA PRO A 78 30.91 -17.50 -1.76
C PRO A 78 31.07 -18.03 -0.34
N GLU A 79 31.59 -17.20 0.54
CA GLU A 79 31.78 -17.52 1.96
C GLU A 79 30.49 -17.39 2.80
N LYS A 80 29.35 -17.06 2.18
CA LYS A 80 28.09 -16.80 2.87
C LYS A 80 26.97 -17.67 2.35
N GLU A 81 26.32 -18.38 3.26
CA GLU A 81 25.06 -19.07 2.98
C GLU A 81 24.04 -18.13 2.37
N PHE A 82 23.24 -18.67 1.47
CA PHE A 82 22.20 -17.95 0.79
C PHE A 82 21.01 -18.87 0.54
N ILE A 83 19.82 -18.37 0.87
CA ILE A 83 18.55 -19.00 0.49
C ILE A 83 17.72 -17.92 -0.20
N PRO A 84 17.27 -18.16 -1.45
CA PRO A 84 16.45 -17.20 -2.18
C PRO A 84 15.13 -16.90 -1.45
N ALA A 85 14.79 -15.62 -1.32
CA ALA A 85 13.46 -15.21 -0.88
C ALA A 85 12.41 -15.49 -1.97
N ARG A 86 11.24 -15.98 -1.55
CA ARG A 86 10.13 -16.41 -2.41
C ARG A 86 8.81 -15.74 -2.12
N PHE A 87 8.72 -15.04 -1.00
CA PHE A 87 7.62 -14.14 -0.70
C PHE A 87 8.17 -12.85 -0.10
N VAL A 88 7.34 -11.82 -0.11
CA VAL A 88 7.47 -10.63 0.71
C VAL A 88 6.10 -10.38 1.30
N ASP A 89 6.01 -10.40 2.62
CA ASP A 89 4.77 -10.06 3.32
C ASP A 89 4.85 -8.66 3.93
N PHE A 90 3.68 -8.11 4.17
CA PHE A 90 3.51 -6.88 4.95
C PHE A 90 2.35 -7.15 5.90
N ASP A 91 2.38 -6.53 7.07
CA ASP A 91 1.19 -6.51 7.91
C ASP A 91 0.02 -5.96 7.10
N TYR A 92 -1.10 -6.67 7.11
CA TYR A 92 -2.28 -6.29 6.35
C TYR A 92 -2.73 -4.85 6.70
N GLN A 93 -2.63 -4.48 7.98
CA GLN A 93 -2.95 -3.13 8.44
C GLN A 93 -1.97 -2.08 7.91
N THR A 94 -0.69 -2.41 7.77
CA THR A 94 0.31 -1.52 7.18
C THR A 94 -0.04 -1.19 5.73
N ILE A 95 -0.46 -2.18 4.94
CA ILE A 95 -0.91 -1.93 3.55
C ILE A 95 -2.16 -1.04 3.51
N LYS A 96 -3.15 -1.28 4.38
CA LYS A 96 -4.34 -0.41 4.45
C LYS A 96 -3.98 1.03 4.81
N ASN A 97 -3.13 1.21 5.82
CA ASN A 97 -2.68 2.53 6.25
C ASN A 97 -1.87 3.22 5.16
N TYR A 98 -1.03 2.48 4.44
CA TYR A 98 -0.25 3.02 3.34
C TYR A 98 -1.11 3.49 2.17
N ILE A 99 -2.12 2.69 1.76
CA ILE A 99 -3.06 3.10 0.72
C ILE A 99 -3.79 4.39 1.15
N ALA A 100 -4.32 4.43 2.38
CA ALA A 100 -4.98 5.63 2.90
C ALA A 100 -4.05 6.85 2.98
N TYR A 101 -2.79 6.65 3.38
CA TYR A 101 -1.77 7.70 3.42
C TYR A 101 -1.46 8.25 2.02
N VAL A 102 -1.30 7.36 1.03
CA VAL A 102 -1.05 7.73 -0.36
C VAL A 102 -2.23 8.54 -0.91
N ASP A 103 -3.47 8.08 -0.69
CA ASP A 103 -4.67 8.80 -1.14
C ASP A 103 -4.75 10.22 -0.54
N HIS A 104 -4.46 10.32 0.76
CA HIS A 104 -4.45 11.60 1.46
C HIS A 104 -3.39 12.57 0.92
N GLU A 105 -2.14 12.12 0.78
CA GLU A 105 -1.06 12.98 0.28
C GLU A 105 -1.23 13.32 -1.20
N ALA A 106 -1.72 12.38 -2.02
CA ALA A 106 -2.05 12.62 -3.41
C ALA A 106 -3.13 13.70 -3.56
N SER A 107 -4.21 13.61 -2.78
CA SER A 107 -5.30 14.60 -2.78
C SER A 107 -4.81 16.00 -2.42
N LYS A 108 -4.01 16.12 -1.34
CA LYS A 108 -3.38 17.39 -0.93
C LYS A 108 -2.48 17.98 -2.02
N ALA A 109 -1.81 17.11 -2.77
CA ALA A 109 -0.90 17.50 -3.83
C ALA A 109 -1.58 17.85 -5.16
N GLY A 110 -2.92 17.81 -5.22
CA GLY A 110 -3.70 18.11 -6.41
C GLY A 110 -3.80 16.95 -7.40
N VAL A 111 -3.45 15.73 -7.00
CA VAL A 111 -3.68 14.52 -7.79
C VAL A 111 -5.15 14.14 -7.63
N LYS A 112 -5.87 14.04 -8.75
CA LYS A 112 -7.30 13.68 -8.73
C LYS A 112 -7.51 12.22 -8.33
N GLU A 113 -6.63 11.33 -8.79
CA GLU A 113 -6.75 9.89 -8.59
C GLU A 113 -5.37 9.24 -8.66
N VAL A 114 -5.13 8.29 -7.75
CA VAL A 114 -4.01 7.35 -7.82
C VAL A 114 -4.44 6.20 -8.71
N THR A 115 -3.78 6.04 -9.85
CA THR A 115 -4.28 5.17 -10.92
C THR A 115 -3.85 3.72 -10.79
N LYS A 116 -2.64 3.48 -10.27
CA LYS A 116 -2.09 2.14 -10.04
C LYS A 116 -1.15 2.15 -8.85
N LEU A 117 -0.98 0.97 -8.27
CA LEU A 117 0.16 0.68 -7.40
C LEU A 117 1.15 -0.19 -8.17
N ARG A 118 2.31 0.38 -8.52
CA ARG A 118 3.35 -0.32 -9.27
C ARG A 118 4.30 -1.02 -8.30
N LEU A 119 4.45 -2.33 -8.45
CA LEU A 119 5.38 -3.13 -7.69
C LEU A 119 6.66 -3.35 -8.52
N TYR A 120 7.80 -3.01 -7.95
CA TYR A 120 9.11 -3.26 -8.54
C TYR A 120 9.77 -4.45 -7.84
N PHE A 121 10.35 -5.36 -8.62
CA PHE A 121 11.29 -6.34 -8.09
C PHE A 121 12.61 -5.66 -7.78
N ALA A 122 13.18 -5.98 -6.61
CA ALA A 122 14.43 -5.43 -6.13
C ALA A 122 15.22 -6.50 -5.37
N ASN A 123 16.47 -6.18 -5.04
CA ASN A 123 17.29 -6.98 -4.14
C ASN A 123 17.86 -6.06 -3.06
N TYR A 124 17.93 -6.56 -1.83
CA TYR A 124 18.61 -5.84 -0.78
C TYR A 124 20.13 -5.84 -1.01
N PRO A 125 20.83 -4.79 -0.54
CA PRO A 125 22.28 -4.72 -0.67
C PRO A 125 22.95 -5.82 0.16
N ASN A 126 24.22 -6.08 -0.12
CA ASN A 126 25.07 -6.97 0.72
C ASN A 126 25.67 -6.15 1.87
N GLU A 127 24.83 -5.43 2.60
CA GLU A 127 25.22 -4.51 3.67
C GLU A 127 24.36 -4.77 4.90
N GLY A 128 24.86 -4.41 6.08
CA GLY A 128 24.10 -4.57 7.33
C GLY A 128 23.04 -3.47 7.55
N LYS A 129 23.18 -2.32 6.89
CA LYS A 129 22.33 -1.15 7.04
C LYS A 129 22.14 -0.43 5.71
N PHE A 130 21.00 0.22 5.54
CA PHE A 130 20.78 1.18 4.45
C PHE A 130 21.47 2.51 4.77
N ALA A 131 21.54 3.39 3.76
CA ALA A 131 22.04 4.76 3.92
C ALA A 131 21.30 5.56 5.00
N ASP A 132 20.01 5.26 5.26
CA ASP A 132 19.23 5.88 6.34
C ASP A 132 19.48 5.25 7.73
N GLY A 133 20.50 4.40 7.86
CA GLY A 133 20.91 3.76 9.10
C GLY A 133 20.05 2.57 9.54
N LYS A 134 18.93 2.30 8.87
CA LYS A 134 18.05 1.17 9.21
C LYS A 134 18.69 -0.14 8.82
N LYS A 135 18.46 -1.18 9.63
CA LYS A 135 18.99 -2.52 9.40
C LYS A 135 18.44 -3.11 8.10
N VAL A 136 19.31 -3.73 7.31
CA VAL A 136 18.93 -4.64 6.23
C VAL A 136 18.64 -5.99 6.87
N VAL A 137 17.37 -6.38 6.92
CA VAL A 137 16.95 -7.60 7.63
C VAL A 137 17.49 -8.83 6.91
N HIS A 138 17.36 -8.85 5.58
CA HIS A 138 17.77 -9.96 4.73
C HIS A 138 18.69 -9.49 3.59
N PRO A 139 20.01 -9.34 3.84
CA PRO A 139 20.94 -8.92 2.80
C PRO A 139 20.90 -9.85 1.58
N ARG A 140 21.10 -9.29 0.39
CA ARG A 140 21.13 -9.98 -0.91
C ARG A 140 19.80 -10.57 -1.40
N GLN A 141 18.87 -10.86 -0.51
CA GLN A 141 17.59 -11.46 -0.85
C GLN A 141 16.72 -10.54 -1.72
N ASN A 142 15.88 -11.19 -2.54
CA ASN A 142 14.86 -10.52 -3.34
C ASN A 142 13.86 -9.80 -2.43
N SER A 143 13.39 -8.65 -2.88
CA SER A 143 12.42 -7.80 -2.22
C SER A 143 11.49 -7.19 -3.28
N ILE A 144 10.46 -6.50 -2.82
CA ILE A 144 9.68 -5.58 -3.64
C ILE A 144 9.67 -4.18 -3.03
N PHE A 145 9.34 -3.19 -3.85
CA PHE A 145 8.85 -1.90 -3.37
C PHE A 145 7.67 -1.43 -4.20
N MET A 146 6.78 -0.67 -3.57
CA MET A 146 5.54 -0.18 -4.14
C MET A 146 5.65 1.32 -4.42
N VAL A 147 5.16 1.73 -5.58
CA VAL A 147 5.17 3.11 -6.05
C VAL A 147 3.76 3.48 -6.56
N PRO A 148 3.11 4.51 -6.01
CA PRO A 148 1.84 4.95 -6.55
C PRO A 148 2.05 5.67 -7.88
N THR A 149 1.09 5.54 -8.79
CA THR A 149 1.11 6.23 -10.08
C THR A 149 -0.05 7.20 -10.24
N LEU A 150 0.14 8.20 -11.09
CA LEU A 150 -0.91 9.08 -11.57
C LEU A 150 -0.98 9.02 -13.10
N ASP A 151 -2.14 9.37 -13.66
CA ASP A 151 -2.27 9.60 -15.10
C ASP A 151 -1.67 10.97 -15.46
N LYS A 152 -0.78 10.96 -16.45
CA LYS A 152 -0.35 12.18 -17.13
C LYS A 152 -0.36 11.88 -18.62
N ASN A 153 -1.27 12.54 -19.34
CA ASN A 153 -1.44 12.38 -20.79
C ASN A 153 -1.78 10.94 -21.21
N GLY A 154 -2.58 10.20 -20.43
CA GLY A 154 -2.97 8.82 -20.74
C GLY A 154 -1.93 7.76 -20.35
N GLU A 155 -0.81 8.16 -19.76
CA GLU A 155 0.24 7.27 -19.29
C GLU A 155 0.33 7.28 -17.75
N ASN A 156 0.67 6.13 -17.18
CA ASN A 156 0.80 5.97 -15.74
C ASN A 156 2.24 6.23 -15.28
N HIS A 157 2.47 7.31 -14.56
CA HIS A 157 3.79 7.69 -14.07
C HIS A 157 3.89 7.56 -12.56
N GLY A 158 4.99 6.99 -12.06
CA GLY A 158 5.29 6.99 -10.64
C GLY A 158 5.58 8.41 -10.16
N PHE A 159 5.04 8.79 -9.00
CA PHE A 159 5.16 10.14 -8.47
C PHE A 159 5.58 10.15 -7.00
N TYR A 160 6.04 11.33 -6.56
CA TYR A 160 6.32 11.68 -5.18
C TYR A 160 5.78 13.08 -4.89
N ILE A 161 5.76 13.50 -3.63
CA ILE A 161 5.33 14.85 -3.26
C ILE A 161 6.55 15.76 -3.20
N GLY A 162 6.61 16.77 -4.07
CA GLY A 162 7.66 17.78 -4.06
C GLY A 162 7.65 18.65 -2.82
N GLU A 163 8.74 19.38 -2.58
CA GLU A 163 8.86 20.34 -1.47
C GLU A 163 7.84 21.49 -1.54
N ASP A 164 7.34 21.78 -2.74
CA ASP A 164 6.23 22.70 -3.01
C ASP A 164 4.85 22.12 -2.66
N GLY A 165 4.81 20.90 -2.11
CA GLY A 165 3.59 20.18 -1.79
C GLY A 165 2.83 19.69 -3.02
N LYS A 166 3.42 19.73 -4.22
CA LYS A 166 2.79 19.28 -5.47
C LYS A 166 3.33 17.93 -5.92
N ALA A 167 2.51 17.16 -6.62
CA ALA A 167 2.97 15.89 -7.17
C ALA A 167 4.00 16.12 -8.28
N LYS A 168 5.12 15.41 -8.19
CA LYS A 168 6.22 15.43 -9.16
C LYS A 168 6.53 14.02 -9.62
N LEU A 169 6.98 13.87 -10.87
CA LEU A 169 7.28 12.56 -11.43
C LEU A 169 8.65 12.07 -10.95
N ILE A 170 8.72 10.77 -10.64
CA ILE A 170 10.00 10.11 -10.32
C ILE A 170 10.94 10.13 -11.53
N SER A 171 10.42 10.09 -12.76
CA SER A 171 11.20 10.22 -13.99
C SER A 171 11.96 11.54 -14.05
N ASP A 172 11.30 12.63 -13.69
CA ASP A 172 11.85 13.98 -13.77
C ASP A 172 12.93 14.14 -12.69
N TRP A 173 12.68 13.63 -11.47
CA TRP A 173 13.69 13.56 -10.43
C TRP A 173 14.93 12.76 -10.88
N LYS A 174 14.74 11.62 -11.54
CA LYS A 174 15.86 10.79 -12.02
C LYS A 174 16.71 11.50 -13.08
N GLN A 175 16.06 12.14 -14.06
CA GLN A 175 16.73 12.89 -15.12
C GLN A 175 17.53 14.07 -14.55
N ASN A 176 16.93 14.83 -13.63
CA ASN A 176 17.57 15.99 -13.02
C ASN A 176 18.79 15.63 -12.15
N ASN A 177 18.78 14.44 -11.54
CA ASN A 177 19.87 13.95 -10.70
C ASN A 177 20.91 13.11 -11.47
N LYS A 178 20.84 13.03 -12.81
CA LYS A 178 21.74 12.23 -13.67
C LYS A 178 21.94 10.79 -13.18
N MET A 179 20.93 10.19 -12.55
CA MET A 179 21.05 8.82 -12.07
C MET A 179 20.91 7.86 -13.26
N GLU A 180 21.95 7.07 -13.54
CA GLU A 180 21.93 6.10 -14.63
C GLU A 180 20.80 5.06 -14.46
N MET A 181 20.24 4.61 -15.57
CA MET A 181 19.41 3.41 -15.61
C MET A 181 20.35 2.21 -15.57
N GLY A 182 20.23 1.37 -14.55
CA GLY A 182 21.01 0.13 -14.43
C GLY A 182 20.72 -0.80 -15.61
N ALA A 183 21.48 -0.63 -16.68
CA ALA A 183 21.70 -1.61 -17.72
C ALA A 183 23.20 -1.90 -17.68
N ASN A 184 23.55 -3.16 -17.47
CA ASN A 184 24.93 -3.63 -17.59
C ASN A 184 25.47 -3.22 -18.96
N SER A 185 26.30 -2.18 -18.99
CA SER A 185 27.25 -1.94 -20.08
C SER A 185 28.24 -3.10 -20.07
N LEU A 186 27.88 -4.19 -20.74
CA LEU A 186 28.81 -5.21 -21.17
C LEU A 186 29.60 -4.65 -22.36
N ASN A 187 30.48 -3.68 -22.08
CA ASN A 187 31.52 -3.28 -23.02
C ASN A 187 32.87 -3.57 -22.35
N PRO A 188 33.63 -4.60 -22.80
CA PRO A 188 34.82 -5.08 -22.11
C PRO A 188 36.01 -4.11 -22.15
N ASN A 189 35.85 -2.90 -22.72
CA ASN A 189 36.92 -1.93 -22.91
C ASN A 189 36.82 -0.65 -22.07
N ILE A 190 35.88 -0.54 -21.13
CA ILE A 190 35.88 0.57 -20.18
C ILE A 190 36.53 0.09 -18.89
N LYS A 191 37.83 0.40 -18.72
CA LYS A 191 38.53 0.23 -17.46
C LYS A 191 37.74 0.95 -16.37
N SER A 192 37.21 0.17 -15.43
CA SER A 192 36.51 0.67 -14.26
C SER A 192 37.51 1.44 -13.41
N HIS A 193 37.47 2.77 -13.50
CA HIS A 193 38.11 3.63 -12.51
C HIS A 193 37.20 3.64 -11.30
N ALA A 194 37.61 2.90 -10.26
CA ALA A 194 37.01 2.98 -8.93
C ALA A 194 37.21 4.41 -8.40
N SER A 195 36.21 5.27 -8.59
CA SER A 195 36.16 6.55 -7.92
C SER A 195 35.77 6.32 -6.47
N MET A 196 36.78 6.12 -5.62
CA MET A 196 36.66 6.40 -4.20
C MET A 196 36.44 7.91 -4.04
N ILE A 197 35.18 8.33 -3.95
CA ILE A 197 34.83 9.67 -3.46
C ILE A 197 34.42 9.53 -1.99
N PRO A 198 35.23 10.00 -1.03
CA PRO A 198 34.89 9.96 0.38
C PRO A 198 33.97 11.13 0.77
N SER A 199 33.04 10.84 1.68
CA SER A 199 32.37 11.76 2.60
C SER A 199 31.37 12.76 2.00
N PHE A 200 30.13 12.31 1.80
CA PHE A 200 28.97 13.13 2.08
C PHE A 200 28.13 12.44 3.15
N THR A 201 28.14 12.98 4.37
CA THR A 201 27.06 12.80 5.34
C THR A 201 25.83 13.51 4.80
N LEU A 202 25.20 12.94 3.79
CA LEU A 202 23.85 13.31 3.39
C LEU A 202 22.91 12.52 4.28
N ASN A 203 22.21 13.22 5.18
CA ASN A 203 20.94 12.73 5.71
C ASN A 203 20.02 12.49 4.50
N SER A 204 20.07 11.26 3.96
CA SER A 204 19.51 10.87 2.67
C SER A 204 17.98 10.74 2.69
N SER A 205 17.32 11.41 3.62
CA SER A 205 15.87 11.45 3.75
C SER A 205 15.23 12.78 3.31
N LEU A 206 16.00 13.77 2.82
CA LEU A 206 15.52 15.18 2.80
C LEU A 206 15.79 16.04 1.54
N LEU A 207 16.31 15.51 0.42
CA LEU A 207 16.59 16.35 -0.77
C LEU A 207 15.71 16.04 -2.00
N ALA A 208 14.60 15.32 -1.80
CA ALA A 208 13.68 14.98 -2.88
C ALA A 208 12.22 14.95 -2.38
N GLY A 209 11.76 16.03 -1.74
CA GLY A 209 10.41 16.08 -1.20
C GLY A 209 10.04 14.88 -0.31
N THR A 210 8.75 14.57 -0.19
CA THR A 210 8.25 13.40 0.54
C THR A 210 8.06 12.22 -0.40
N SER A 211 8.87 11.17 -0.21
CA SER A 211 8.72 9.90 -0.93
C SER A 211 7.44 9.18 -0.52
N LEU A 212 6.72 8.65 -1.51
CA LEU A 212 5.57 7.76 -1.31
C LEU A 212 5.92 6.30 -1.54
N VAL A 213 7.21 5.94 -1.59
CA VAL A 213 7.64 4.57 -1.88
C VAL A 213 7.60 3.71 -0.61
N LEU A 214 6.85 2.62 -0.64
CA LEU A 214 6.83 1.63 0.44
C LEU A 214 7.70 0.42 0.10
N ASN A 215 8.58 0.04 1.02
CA ASN A 215 9.37 -1.20 1.02
C ASN A 215 9.39 -1.72 2.47
N ARG A 216 10.24 -2.70 2.78
CA ARG A 216 10.50 -3.30 4.10
C ARG A 216 9.42 -4.25 4.55
N GLY A 217 8.80 -4.93 3.58
CA GLY A 217 8.10 -6.17 3.87
C GLY A 217 9.10 -7.23 4.32
N ASN A 218 8.65 -8.22 5.08
CA ASN A 218 9.51 -9.30 5.52
C ASN A 218 9.57 -10.35 4.40
N GLY A 219 10.76 -10.48 3.80
CA GLY A 219 11.03 -11.45 2.76
C GLY A 219 11.58 -12.75 3.35
N GLY A 220 11.28 -13.88 2.74
CA GLY A 220 11.82 -15.14 3.23
C GLY A 220 11.69 -16.29 2.23
N PRO A 221 12.40 -17.42 2.49
CA PRO A 221 12.17 -18.66 1.77
C PRO A 221 10.72 -19.11 1.97
N PRO A 222 10.15 -19.86 1.02
CA PRO A 222 8.74 -20.23 1.05
C PRO A 222 8.47 -21.18 2.23
N PRO A 223 7.33 -21.05 2.94
CA PRO A 223 6.92 -22.04 3.93
C PRO A 223 6.77 -23.41 3.26
N LYS A 224 7.18 -24.48 3.94
CA LYS A 224 7.17 -25.84 3.36
C LYS A 224 5.76 -26.35 2.99
N SER A 225 4.73 -25.76 3.57
CA SER A 225 3.32 -26.13 3.38
C SER A 225 2.59 -25.25 2.37
N GLU A 226 3.25 -24.26 1.77
CA GLU A 226 2.62 -23.30 0.87
C GLU A 226 3.17 -23.44 -0.55
N PHE A 227 2.22 -23.43 -1.51
CA PHE A 227 2.30 -23.53 -2.98
C PHE A 227 3.19 -24.60 -3.63
#